data_AF-A0AAU9IE12-F1
#
_entry.id   AF-A0AAU9IE12-F1
#
_cell.length_a   1.000
_cell.length_b   1.000
_cell.length_c   1.000
_cell.angle_alpha   90.00
_cell.angle_beta   90.00
_cell.angle_gamma   90.00
#
_symmetry.space_group_name_H-M   'P 1'
#
loop_
_entity.id
_entity.type
_entity.pdbx_description
1 polymer ?
#
loop_
_entity_poly.entity_id
_entity_poly.type
_entity_poly.pdbx_seq_one_letter_code
_entity_poly.pdbx_strand_id
1 'polypeptide(L)'
;MLRGFNWAVCFFVSGMFIFGVSNAMTAKWMDQTEFDGKTFSHPYFQCASMFLGESLCLVFYVIVKIIAKRKQSQKNDSFIPKISAETDQTSMIAKFGPLCFALAAFLDLCGSLMDYIGLNLTAISVYQMIRAFRVIIVAIYSVIFLKRHLYKHEVTGIGLIFVGVAIVGLSSVLYKSSSSKNPVLGIVVIGIGQLFSGSNFVLEEKFLKKLKIDPLKAVGIEGISGIFYFAIILPILNAIPCHGSDMCSDGYVEDSLNAFYQIGTNGLLFFVWCFFMITICFFNWTSIGTTSAASALVRSIADATRAIIIWIISISVGWEEFVWLQLIGFLILLLGTMTYNEVIVLPGFKNSVMKKRQDKELAAKIEQENIKAIRISDITKDAN
;
A
#
# COMPACT_ATOMS: atom_id res chain seq x y z
N MET A 1 2.15 -28.51 -15.47
CA MET A 1 2.93 -27.89 -14.37
C MET A 1 2.53 -26.41 -14.10
N LEU A 2 1.34 -25.94 -14.51
CA LEU A 2 0.88 -24.53 -14.32
C LEU A 2 -0.59 -24.42 -13.85
N ARG A 3 -1.13 -25.45 -13.16
CA ARG A 3 -2.54 -25.50 -12.73
C ARG A 3 -2.85 -24.72 -11.42
N GLY A 4 -1.93 -23.86 -10.96
CA GLY A 4 -2.09 -23.02 -9.77
C GLY A 4 -1.74 -21.55 -9.99
N PHE A 5 -1.60 -21.10 -11.24
CA PHE A 5 -1.17 -19.74 -11.55
C PHE A 5 -2.34 -18.76 -11.43
N ASN A 6 -2.40 -18.01 -10.33
CA ASN A 6 -3.44 -17.01 -10.11
C ASN A 6 -3.10 -15.73 -10.91
N TRP A 7 -3.52 -15.70 -12.17
CA TRP A 7 -3.28 -14.58 -13.10
C TRP A 7 -3.69 -13.22 -12.54
N ALA A 8 -4.73 -13.18 -11.69
CA ALA A 8 -5.16 -11.95 -11.03
C ALA A 8 -4.09 -11.40 -10.06
N VAL A 9 -3.44 -12.28 -9.29
CA VAL A 9 -2.35 -11.87 -8.38
C VAL A 9 -1.17 -11.32 -9.18
N CYS A 10 -0.77 -11.99 -10.27
CA CYS A 10 0.31 -11.51 -11.11
C CYS A 10 -0.01 -10.16 -11.76
N PHE A 11 -1.24 -9.98 -12.24
CA PHE A 11 -1.70 -8.71 -12.81
C PHE A 11 -1.62 -7.57 -11.79
N PHE A 12 -2.18 -7.77 -10.59
CA PHE A 12 -2.17 -6.74 -9.55
C PHE A 12 -0.76 -6.44 -9.02
N VAL A 13 0.06 -7.46 -8.78
CA VAL A 13 1.45 -7.28 -8.33
C VAL A 13 2.27 -6.54 -9.40
N SER A 14 2.13 -6.90 -10.68
CA SER A 14 2.85 -6.22 -11.77
C SER A 14 2.42 -4.76 -11.90
N GLY A 15 1.13 -4.47 -11.80
CA GLY A 15 0.60 -3.11 -11.76
C GLY A 15 1.15 -2.33 -10.57
N MET A 16 1.20 -2.95 -9.38
CA MET A 16 1.75 -2.34 -8.17
C MET A 16 3.22 -1.97 -8.34
N PHE A 17 4.03 -2.77 -9.05
CA PHE A 17 5.42 -2.40 -9.37
C PHE A 17 5.49 -1.18 -10.30
N ILE A 18 4.78 -1.21 -11.43
CA ILE A 18 4.86 -0.14 -12.44
C ILE A 18 4.38 1.19 -11.84
N PHE A 19 3.16 1.21 -11.33
CA PHE A 19 2.59 2.44 -10.77
C PHE A 19 3.24 2.82 -9.45
N GLY A 20 3.74 1.86 -8.68
CA GLY A 20 4.44 2.13 -7.44
C GLY A 20 5.81 2.77 -7.63
N VAL A 21 6.56 2.37 -8.66
CA VAL A 21 7.83 3.03 -9.02
C VAL A 21 7.54 4.43 -9.56
N SER A 22 6.59 4.56 -10.50
CA SER A 22 6.21 5.87 -11.07
C SER A 22 5.72 6.86 -10.00
N ASN A 23 4.91 6.40 -9.04
CA ASN A 23 4.41 7.23 -7.94
C ASN A 23 5.58 7.77 -7.09
N ALA A 24 6.50 6.91 -6.67
CA ALA A 24 7.64 7.32 -5.85
C ALA A 24 8.57 8.30 -6.58
N MET A 25 8.85 8.05 -7.87
CA MET A 25 9.65 8.94 -8.69
C MET A 25 8.97 10.29 -8.89
N THR A 26 7.66 10.30 -9.14
CA THR A 26 6.91 11.54 -9.33
C THR A 26 6.85 12.36 -8.03
N ALA A 27 6.65 11.71 -6.88
CA ALA A 27 6.69 12.38 -5.57
C ALA A 27 8.03 13.08 -5.35
N LYS A 28 9.15 12.37 -5.58
CA LYS A 28 10.49 12.97 -5.41
C LYS A 28 10.78 14.06 -6.43
N TRP A 29 10.32 13.89 -7.66
CA TRP A 29 10.45 14.89 -8.70
C TRP A 29 9.69 16.18 -8.34
N MET A 30 8.50 16.06 -7.73
CA MET A 30 7.80 17.22 -7.15
C MET A 30 8.66 17.89 -6.09
N ASP A 31 9.17 17.15 -5.10
CA ASP A 31 9.99 17.71 -4.00
C ASP A 31 11.23 18.48 -4.49
N GLN A 32 11.83 18.02 -5.59
CA GLN A 32 13.04 18.62 -6.16
C GLN A 32 12.74 19.77 -7.13
N THR A 33 11.48 19.99 -7.49
CA THR A 33 11.14 21.11 -8.37
C THR A 33 11.31 22.41 -7.60
N GLU A 34 12.20 23.27 -8.10
CA GLU A 34 12.42 24.59 -7.52
C GLU A 34 11.48 25.63 -8.13
N PHE A 35 10.91 26.46 -7.25
CA PHE A 35 10.15 27.64 -7.61
C PHE A 35 10.70 28.82 -6.79
N ASP A 36 11.13 29.87 -7.47
CA ASP A 36 11.71 31.08 -6.85
C ASP A 36 12.87 30.80 -5.87
N GLY A 37 13.76 29.87 -6.25
CA GLY A 37 14.93 29.48 -5.45
C GLY A 37 14.62 28.64 -4.20
N LYS A 38 13.37 28.21 -4.02
CA LYS A 38 12.94 27.28 -2.97
C LYS A 38 12.40 25.99 -3.58
N THR A 39 12.76 24.86 -2.98
CA THR A 39 12.21 23.55 -3.34
C THR A 39 10.76 23.43 -2.88
N PHE A 40 9.90 22.77 -3.66
CA PHE A 40 8.52 22.46 -3.28
C PHE A 40 8.47 21.50 -2.07
N SER A 41 8.44 22.05 -0.85
CA SER A 41 8.54 21.29 0.41
C SER A 41 7.23 21.30 1.18
N HIS A 42 6.17 20.69 0.61
CA HIS A 42 4.83 20.66 1.21
C HIS A 42 4.34 19.22 1.48
N PRO A 43 4.91 18.52 2.50
CA PRO A 43 4.61 17.11 2.73
C PRO A 43 3.15 16.87 3.17
N TYR A 44 2.53 17.82 3.90
CA TYR A 44 1.14 17.70 4.32
C TYR A 44 0.19 17.86 3.13
N PHE A 45 0.47 18.83 2.26
CA PHE A 45 -0.26 19.02 1.00
C PHE A 45 -0.12 17.83 0.05
N GLN A 46 1.08 17.24 -0.05
CA GLN A 46 1.29 16.04 -0.85
C GLN A 46 0.49 14.85 -0.31
N CYS A 47 0.43 14.69 1.02
CA CYS A 47 -0.41 13.67 1.63
C CYS A 47 -1.91 13.91 1.36
N ALA A 48 -2.38 15.15 1.37
CA ALA A 48 -3.75 15.47 0.97
C ALA A 48 -4.00 15.18 -0.53
N SER A 49 -3.02 15.49 -1.38
CA SER A 49 -3.05 15.19 -2.81
C SER A 49 -3.11 13.68 -3.10
N MET A 50 -2.48 12.87 -2.24
CA MET A 50 -2.58 11.41 -2.30
C MET A 50 -4.03 10.94 -2.08
N PHE A 51 -4.71 11.40 -1.04
CA PHE A 51 -6.12 11.04 -0.81
C PHE A 51 -7.05 11.57 -1.92
N LEU A 52 -6.73 12.74 -2.49
CA LEU A 52 -7.43 13.23 -3.68
C LEU A 52 -7.27 12.26 -4.87
N GLY A 53 -6.05 11.79 -5.12
CA GLY A 53 -5.79 10.75 -6.12
C GLY A 53 -6.53 9.44 -5.86
N GLU A 54 -6.58 8.98 -4.61
CA GLU A 54 -7.36 7.79 -4.23
C GLU A 54 -8.86 7.95 -4.46
N SER A 55 -9.40 9.14 -4.20
CA SER A 55 -10.84 9.41 -4.42
C SER A 55 -11.24 9.25 -5.90
N LEU A 56 -10.31 9.44 -6.85
CA LEU A 56 -10.52 9.19 -8.29
C LEU A 56 -10.86 7.72 -8.57
N CYS A 57 -10.44 6.77 -7.73
CA CYS A 57 -10.84 5.36 -7.86
C CYS A 57 -12.36 5.17 -7.79
N LEU A 58 -13.08 6.01 -7.03
CA LEU A 58 -14.54 5.93 -6.97
C LEU A 58 -15.16 6.39 -8.29
N VAL A 59 -14.60 7.42 -8.91
CA VAL A 59 -15.03 7.89 -10.24
C VAL A 59 -14.87 6.77 -11.27
N PHE A 60 -13.70 6.14 -11.31
CA PHE A 60 -13.46 4.99 -12.19
C PHE A 60 -14.39 3.81 -11.90
N TYR A 61 -14.63 3.50 -10.63
CA TYR A 61 -15.57 2.45 -10.23
C TYR A 61 -16.99 2.71 -10.75
N VAL A 62 -17.48 3.95 -10.61
CA VAL A 62 -18.79 4.35 -11.12
C VAL A 62 -18.85 4.26 -12.65
N ILE A 63 -17.81 4.73 -13.36
CA ILE A 63 -17.71 4.62 -14.81
C ILE A 63 -17.77 3.16 -15.27
N VAL A 64 -16.94 2.29 -14.69
CA VAL A 64 -16.91 0.84 -15.01
C VAL A 64 -18.29 0.22 -14.76
N LYS A 65 -18.95 0.56 -13.66
CA LYS A 65 -20.28 0.05 -13.33
C LYS A 65 -21.36 0.54 -14.30
N ILE A 66 -21.30 1.79 -14.74
CA ILE A 66 -22.21 2.35 -15.75
C ILE A 66 -22.00 1.62 -17.09
N ILE A 67 -20.75 1.44 -17.53
CA ILE A 67 -20.43 0.72 -18.76
C ILE A 67 -20.88 -0.74 -18.69
N ALA A 68 -20.63 -1.42 -17.56
CA ALA A 68 -21.06 -2.80 -17.33
C ALA A 68 -22.59 -2.92 -17.35
N LYS A 69 -23.30 -2.00 -16.69
CA LYS A 69 -24.77 -1.97 -16.69
C LYS A 69 -25.33 -1.74 -18.09
N ARG A 70 -24.73 -0.85 -18.88
CA ARG A 70 -25.11 -0.63 -20.29
C ARG A 70 -24.89 -1.88 -21.14
N LYS A 71 -23.76 -2.58 -20.95
CA LYS A 71 -23.43 -3.82 -21.68
C LYS A 71 -24.32 -5.00 -21.26
N GLN A 72 -24.73 -5.06 -20.00
CA GLN A 72 -25.62 -6.09 -19.46
C GLN A 72 -27.09 -5.84 -19.84
N SER A 73 -27.52 -4.58 -19.87
CA SER A 73 -28.84 -4.18 -20.39
C SER A 73 -29.02 -4.46 -21.89
N GLN A 74 -27.92 -4.77 -22.60
CA GLN A 74 -27.91 -5.14 -24.01
C GLN A 74 -27.85 -6.65 -24.25
N LYS A 75 -27.75 -7.50 -23.20
CA LYS A 75 -27.38 -8.92 -23.34
C LYS A 75 -28.23 -9.95 -22.56
N ASN A 76 -29.46 -9.62 -22.09
CA ASN A 76 -30.58 -10.49 -21.59
C ASN A 76 -31.31 -9.81 -20.40
N ASP A 77 -32.64 -9.80 -20.19
CA ASP A 77 -33.72 -10.77 -20.47
C ASP A 77 -33.34 -12.23 -20.17
N SER A 78 -32.90 -12.47 -18.94
CA SER A 78 -33.07 -13.76 -18.25
C SER A 78 -32.90 -13.53 -16.76
N PHE A 79 -33.95 -13.91 -16.04
CA PHE A 79 -34.04 -13.95 -14.59
C PHE A 79 -32.93 -14.84 -14.02
N ILE A 80 -31.94 -14.24 -13.36
CA ILE A 80 -31.07 -14.95 -12.41
C ILE A 80 -31.32 -14.29 -11.06
N PRO A 81 -31.87 -15.01 -10.07
CA PRO A 81 -32.04 -14.47 -8.74
C PRO A 81 -30.64 -14.16 -8.19
N LYS A 82 -30.45 -12.91 -7.75
CA LYS A 82 -29.28 -12.53 -6.96
C LYS A 82 -29.32 -13.39 -5.70
N ILE A 83 -28.47 -14.41 -5.64
CA ILE A 83 -28.12 -15.07 -4.39
C ILE A 83 -27.39 -14.00 -3.57
N SER A 84 -28.16 -13.26 -2.77
CA SER A 84 -27.66 -12.47 -1.66
C SER A 84 -27.04 -13.47 -0.70
N ALA A 85 -25.71 -13.58 -0.72
CA ALA A 85 -24.99 -14.25 0.35
C ALA A 85 -25.40 -13.57 1.66
N GLU A 86 -26.11 -14.31 2.52
CA GLU A 86 -26.42 -13.88 3.87
C GLU A 86 -25.11 -13.46 4.53
N THR A 87 -24.97 -12.14 4.70
CA THR A 87 -23.85 -11.57 5.43
C THR A 87 -24.25 -11.65 6.89
N ASP A 88 -23.58 -12.53 7.64
CA ASP A 88 -23.70 -12.67 9.10
C ASP A 88 -23.87 -11.29 9.77
N GLN A 89 -25.12 -10.96 10.12
CA GLN A 89 -25.54 -9.61 10.56
C GLN A 89 -25.06 -9.26 11.98
N THR A 90 -24.30 -10.14 12.61
CA THR A 90 -23.94 -10.05 14.04
C THR A 90 -22.63 -9.29 14.29
N SER A 91 -21.83 -8.96 13.27
CA SER A 91 -20.56 -8.24 13.46
C SER A 91 -20.72 -6.74 13.23
N MET A 92 -20.10 -5.90 14.08
CA MET A 92 -20.07 -4.42 13.93
C MET A 92 -19.67 -3.97 12.52
N ILE A 93 -18.83 -4.76 11.84
CA ILE A 93 -18.36 -4.52 10.47
C ILE A 93 -19.51 -4.59 9.46
N ALA A 94 -20.50 -5.46 9.66
CA ALA A 94 -21.69 -5.53 8.81
C ALA A 94 -22.63 -4.32 9.00
N LYS A 95 -22.66 -3.75 10.22
CA LYS A 95 -23.50 -2.57 10.55
C LYS A 95 -22.95 -1.27 9.95
N PHE A 96 -21.64 -1.04 10.08
CA PHE A 96 -20.97 0.12 9.49
C PHE A 96 -20.70 -0.04 7.98
N GLY A 97 -20.73 -1.29 7.49
CA GLY A 97 -20.59 -1.61 6.08
C GLY A 97 -19.30 -1.05 5.47
N PRO A 98 -19.34 -0.48 4.26
CA PRO A 98 -18.17 0.11 3.62
C PRO A 98 -17.54 1.28 4.40
N LEU A 99 -18.24 1.89 5.36
CA LEU A 99 -17.72 3.02 6.14
C LEU A 99 -16.62 2.61 7.14
N CYS A 100 -16.45 1.30 7.42
CA CYS A 100 -15.31 0.81 8.21
C CYS A 100 -13.96 1.20 7.62
N PHE A 101 -13.89 1.43 6.30
CA PHE A 101 -12.69 1.89 5.61
C PHE A 101 -12.27 3.32 6.02
N ALA A 102 -13.14 4.11 6.67
CA ALA A 102 -12.72 5.39 7.24
C ALA A 102 -11.66 5.21 8.36
N LEU A 103 -11.77 4.14 9.17
CA LEU A 103 -10.74 3.83 10.17
C LEU A 103 -9.42 3.42 9.53
N ALA A 104 -9.47 2.65 8.44
CA ALA A 104 -8.30 2.29 7.64
C ALA A 104 -7.65 3.57 7.07
N ALA A 105 -8.45 4.47 6.48
CA ALA A 105 -8.00 5.76 5.97
C ALA A 105 -7.36 6.65 7.04
N PHE A 106 -7.83 6.62 8.30
CA PHE A 106 -7.19 7.37 9.38
C PHE A 106 -5.79 6.84 9.70
N LEU A 107 -5.61 5.51 9.76
CA LEU A 107 -4.29 4.91 9.95
C LEU A 107 -3.38 5.15 8.74
N ASP A 108 -3.94 5.09 7.53
CA ASP A 108 -3.22 5.42 6.32
C ASP A 108 -2.76 6.88 6.32
N LEU A 109 -3.61 7.81 6.78
CA LEU A 109 -3.27 9.22 6.92
C LEU A 109 -2.09 9.40 7.87
N CYS A 110 -2.14 8.80 9.06
CA CYS A 110 -1.04 8.91 10.03
C CYS A 110 0.27 8.33 9.47
N GLY A 111 0.22 7.17 8.81
CA GLY A 111 1.38 6.53 8.22
C GLY A 111 1.95 7.30 7.03
N SER A 112 1.11 7.69 6.09
CA SER A 112 1.46 8.44 4.87
C SER A 112 2.01 9.82 5.20
N LEU A 113 1.46 10.50 6.21
CA LEU A 113 1.98 11.79 6.64
C LEU A 113 3.41 11.69 7.18
N MET A 114 3.67 10.70 8.03
CA MET A 114 5.02 10.41 8.52
C MET A 114 5.97 10.02 7.38
N ASP A 115 5.49 9.23 6.42
CA ASP A 115 6.22 8.84 5.21
C ASP A 115 6.66 10.08 4.40
N TYR A 116 5.76 11.04 4.10
CA TYR A 116 6.10 12.26 3.33
C TYR A 116 7.01 13.22 4.11
N ILE A 117 6.77 13.42 5.41
CA ILE A 117 7.69 14.21 6.26
C ILE A 117 9.09 13.59 6.22
N GLY A 118 9.18 12.27 6.37
CA GLY A 118 10.43 11.54 6.29
C GLY A 118 11.13 11.65 4.93
N LEU A 119 10.38 11.59 3.83
CA LEU A 119 10.90 11.73 2.47
C LEU A 119 11.54 13.11 2.22
N ASN A 120 11.00 14.18 2.81
CA ASN A 120 11.59 15.52 2.74
C ASN A 120 12.89 15.62 3.57
N LEU A 121 13.00 14.85 4.66
CA LEU A 121 14.18 14.85 5.54
C LEU A 121 15.32 13.92 5.07
N THR A 122 15.02 12.94 4.21
CA THR A 122 15.93 11.86 3.79
C THR A 122 16.03 11.74 2.26
N ALA A 123 16.97 10.92 1.78
CA ALA A 123 17.00 10.54 0.37
C ALA A 123 15.90 9.52 0.05
N ILE A 124 15.48 9.45 -1.22
CA ILE A 124 14.38 8.58 -1.62
C ILE A 124 14.68 7.10 -1.40
N SER A 125 15.93 6.67 -1.60
CA SER A 125 16.29 5.27 -1.33
C SER A 125 16.11 4.94 0.14
N VAL A 126 16.65 5.76 1.05
CA VAL A 126 16.50 5.60 2.51
C VAL A 126 15.02 5.48 2.90
N TYR A 127 14.19 6.35 2.34
CA TYR A 127 12.74 6.30 2.50
C TYR A 127 12.15 4.93 2.08
N GLN A 128 12.47 4.44 0.88
CA GLN A 128 11.97 3.14 0.41
C GLN A 128 12.50 1.97 1.24
N MET A 129 13.73 2.08 1.73
CA MET A 129 14.41 1.04 2.51
C MET A 129 13.74 0.86 3.88
N ILE A 130 13.39 1.95 4.55
CA ILE A 130 12.69 1.86 5.84
C ILE A 130 11.25 1.39 5.65
N ARG A 131 10.59 1.76 4.55
CA ARG A 131 9.25 1.24 4.25
C ARG A 131 9.22 -0.28 4.11
N ALA A 132 10.33 -0.91 3.70
CA ALA A 132 10.41 -2.37 3.70
C ALA A 132 10.34 -3.01 5.11
N PHE A 133 10.60 -2.26 6.18
CA PHE A 133 10.34 -2.69 7.56
C PHE A 133 8.86 -3.03 7.81
N ARG A 134 7.94 -2.40 7.06
CA ARG A 134 6.49 -2.65 7.13
C ARG A 134 6.13 -4.13 6.98
N VAL A 135 6.91 -4.91 6.22
CA VAL A 135 6.70 -6.37 6.06
C VAL A 135 6.63 -7.08 7.41
N ILE A 136 7.48 -6.69 8.36
CA ILE A 136 7.59 -7.33 9.67
C ILE A 136 6.39 -6.96 10.53
N ILE A 137 6.02 -5.68 10.53
CA ILE A 137 4.83 -5.19 11.25
C ILE A 137 3.58 -5.88 10.73
N VAL A 138 3.42 -5.96 9.40
CA VAL A 138 2.29 -6.64 8.75
C VAL A 138 2.30 -8.14 9.09
N ALA A 139 3.46 -8.79 9.19
CA ALA A 139 3.56 -10.20 9.58
C ALA A 139 3.08 -10.42 11.01
N ILE A 140 3.59 -9.63 11.97
CA ILE A 140 3.20 -9.71 13.38
C ILE A 140 1.70 -9.45 13.52
N TYR A 141 1.20 -8.37 12.93
CA TYR A 141 -0.23 -8.03 12.99
C TYR A 141 -1.12 -9.03 12.25
N SER A 142 -0.65 -9.66 11.16
CA SER A 142 -1.39 -10.74 10.50
C SER A 142 -1.53 -11.98 11.38
N VAL A 143 -0.51 -12.31 12.17
CA VAL A 143 -0.59 -13.41 13.15
C VAL A 143 -1.57 -13.04 14.27
N ILE A 144 -1.49 -11.83 14.83
CA ILE A 144 -2.32 -11.39 15.96
C ILE A 144 -3.79 -11.20 15.54
N PHE A 145 -4.06 -10.40 14.51
CA PHE A 145 -5.41 -9.94 14.16
C PHE A 145 -6.14 -10.84 13.17
N LEU A 146 -5.42 -11.50 12.26
CA LEU A 146 -5.99 -12.43 11.27
C LEU A 146 -5.82 -13.90 11.68
N LYS A 147 -5.14 -14.17 12.81
CA LYS A 147 -4.85 -15.52 13.29
C LYS A 147 -4.16 -16.39 12.23
N ARG A 148 -3.33 -15.77 11.40
CA ARG A 148 -2.60 -16.47 10.33
C ARG A 148 -1.51 -17.35 10.94
N HIS A 149 -1.44 -18.59 10.50
CA HIS A 149 -0.33 -19.47 10.81
C HIS A 149 0.79 -19.29 9.78
N LEU A 150 1.97 -18.83 10.23
CA LEU A 150 3.17 -18.70 9.38
C LEU A 150 3.99 -19.98 9.43
N TYR A 151 4.43 -20.45 8.27
CA TYR A 151 5.25 -21.65 8.15
C TYR A 151 6.74 -21.32 8.31
N LYS A 152 7.57 -22.32 8.62
CA LYS A 152 9.00 -22.12 8.91
C LYS A 152 9.76 -21.38 7.79
N HIS A 153 9.43 -21.66 6.54
CA HIS A 153 10.03 -20.99 5.39
C HIS A 153 9.61 -19.52 5.26
N GLU A 154 8.35 -19.20 5.56
CA GLU A 154 7.86 -17.81 5.58
C GLU A 154 8.51 -17.00 6.68
N VAL A 155 8.64 -17.56 7.89
CA VAL A 155 9.33 -16.91 9.01
C VAL A 155 10.79 -16.65 8.68
N THR A 156 11.46 -17.63 8.04
CA THR A 156 12.85 -17.46 7.59
C THR A 156 12.97 -16.39 6.51
N GLY A 157 12.03 -16.35 5.56
CA GLY A 157 11.97 -15.29 4.53
C GLY A 157 11.80 -13.90 5.12
N ILE A 158 10.90 -13.73 6.10
CA ILE A 158 10.72 -12.47 6.84
C ILE A 158 12.00 -12.10 7.61
N GLY A 159 12.68 -13.07 8.22
CA GLY A 159 13.97 -12.85 8.88
C GLY A 159 15.06 -12.35 7.92
N LEU A 160 15.15 -12.93 6.73
CA LEU A 160 16.08 -12.45 5.69
C LEU A 160 15.74 -11.03 5.22
N ILE A 161 14.45 -10.72 5.03
CA ILE A 161 14.00 -9.35 4.70
C ILE A 161 14.45 -8.37 5.79
N PHE A 162 14.28 -8.72 7.08
CA PHE A 162 14.73 -7.87 8.19
C PHE A 162 16.24 -7.60 8.14
N VAL A 163 17.04 -8.63 7.92
CA VAL A 163 18.51 -8.49 7.81
C VAL A 163 18.87 -7.58 6.63
N GLY A 164 18.23 -7.77 5.48
CA GLY A 164 18.41 -6.90 4.32
C GLY A 164 18.09 -5.44 4.65
N VAL A 165 16.90 -5.17 5.20
CA VAL A 165 16.49 -3.82 5.61
C VAL A 165 17.44 -3.19 6.63
N ALA A 166 17.92 -3.95 7.62
CA ALA A 166 18.85 -3.47 8.63
C ALA A 166 20.21 -3.07 8.02
N ILE A 167 20.76 -3.90 7.11
CA ILE A 167 22.02 -3.59 6.41
C ILE A 167 21.86 -2.33 5.58
N VAL A 168 20.77 -2.23 4.83
CA VAL A 168 20.53 -1.08 3.98
C VAL A 168 20.29 0.21 4.81
N GLY A 169 19.52 0.12 5.90
CA GLY A 169 19.33 1.24 6.82
C GLY A 169 20.64 1.72 7.46
N LEU A 170 21.49 0.78 7.89
CA LEU A 170 22.82 1.10 8.43
C LEU A 170 23.71 1.81 7.40
N SER A 171 23.68 1.35 6.14
CA SER A 171 24.45 1.99 5.07
C SER A 171 24.08 3.46 4.88
N SER A 172 22.81 3.81 5.09
CA SER A 172 22.30 5.18 4.92
C SER A 172 22.77 6.14 6.01
N VAL A 173 23.08 5.62 7.20
CA VAL A 173 23.63 6.41 8.32
C VAL A 173 25.14 6.59 8.17
N LEU A 174 25.84 5.54 7.70
CA LEU A 174 27.29 5.57 7.52
C LEU A 174 27.71 6.42 6.31
N TYR A 175 26.99 6.32 5.20
CA TYR A 175 27.25 7.05 3.97
C TYR A 175 26.21 8.17 3.84
N LYS A 176 26.42 9.26 4.59
CA LYS A 176 25.51 10.41 4.58
C LYS A 176 25.43 11.02 3.18
N SER A 177 24.26 10.94 2.55
CA SER A 177 23.98 11.59 1.27
C SER A 177 23.88 13.11 1.43
N SER A 178 24.48 13.85 0.49
CA SER A 178 24.44 15.31 0.37
C SER A 178 23.03 15.89 0.26
N SER A 179 22.04 15.08 -0.13
CA SER A 179 20.66 15.50 -0.38
C SER A 179 19.74 15.37 0.85
N SER A 180 20.29 15.05 2.03
CA SER A 180 19.52 14.84 3.26
C SER A 180 19.64 16.02 4.24
N LYS A 181 18.51 16.63 4.62
CA LYS A 181 18.47 17.69 5.65
C LYS A 181 18.80 17.11 7.03
N ASN A 182 18.01 16.12 7.46
CA ASN A 182 18.18 15.44 8.74
C ASN A 182 17.84 13.94 8.63
N PRO A 183 18.80 13.10 8.21
CA PRO A 183 18.50 11.71 7.87
C PRO A 183 18.09 10.86 9.08
N VAL A 184 18.63 11.14 10.27
CA VAL A 184 18.30 10.39 11.50
C VAL A 184 16.85 10.66 11.92
N LEU A 185 16.44 11.93 11.92
CA LEU A 185 15.05 12.29 12.23
C LEU A 185 14.09 11.65 11.23
N GLY A 186 14.39 11.74 9.93
CA GLY A 186 13.58 11.09 8.91
C GLY A 186 13.47 9.58 9.10
N ILE A 187 14.57 8.90 9.46
CA ILE A 187 14.56 7.46 9.73
C ILE A 187 13.56 7.10 10.85
N VAL A 188 13.61 7.84 11.97
CA VAL A 188 12.73 7.61 13.13
C VAL A 188 11.27 7.87 12.77
N VAL A 189 10.98 8.98 12.09
CA VAL A 189 9.60 9.36 11.71
C VAL A 189 9.01 8.31 10.77
N ILE A 190 9.74 7.88 9.73
CA ILE A 190 9.28 6.83 8.81
C ILE A 190 9.07 5.51 9.54
N GLY A 191 9.98 5.15 10.45
CA GLY A 191 9.88 3.93 11.26
C GLY A 191 8.58 3.87 12.08
N ILE A 192 8.21 4.99 12.73
CA ILE A 192 6.93 5.11 13.45
C ILE A 192 5.75 5.02 12.48
N GLY A 193 5.86 5.67 11.31
CA GLY A 193 4.85 5.60 10.24
C GLY A 193 4.51 4.17 9.82
N GLN A 194 5.50 3.27 9.81
CA GLN A 194 5.28 1.86 9.44
C GLN A 194 4.39 1.10 10.43
N LEU A 195 4.28 1.54 11.68
CA LEU A 195 3.33 0.97 12.65
C LEU A 195 1.89 1.25 12.24
N PHE A 196 1.62 2.47 11.77
CA PHE A 196 0.30 2.89 11.29
C PHE A 196 -0.02 2.25 9.94
N SER A 197 0.89 2.35 8.96
CA SER A 197 0.67 1.74 7.64
C SER A 197 0.57 0.21 7.70
N GLY A 198 1.34 -0.44 8.58
CA GLY A 198 1.23 -1.89 8.80
C GLY A 198 -0.11 -2.27 9.41
N SER A 199 -0.62 -1.47 10.35
CA SER A 199 -1.98 -1.64 10.90
C SER A 199 -3.04 -1.46 9.82
N ASN A 200 -2.89 -0.44 8.97
CA ASN A 200 -3.79 -0.17 7.85
C ASN A 200 -3.92 -1.40 6.93
N PHE A 201 -2.81 -1.93 6.41
CA PHE A 201 -2.81 -3.07 5.49
C PHE A 201 -3.54 -4.30 6.07
N VAL A 202 -3.35 -4.57 7.37
CA VAL A 202 -3.96 -5.71 8.04
C VAL A 202 -5.46 -5.48 8.29
N LEU A 203 -5.87 -4.24 8.63
CA LEU A 203 -7.30 -3.89 8.73
C LEU A 203 -8.00 -3.96 7.39
N GLU A 204 -7.39 -3.46 6.32
CA GLU A 204 -7.91 -3.59 4.95
C GLU A 204 -8.14 -5.06 4.58
N GLU A 205 -7.16 -5.95 4.79
CA GLU A 205 -7.34 -7.39 4.51
C GLU A 205 -8.51 -7.97 5.30
N LYS A 206 -8.65 -7.57 6.57
CA LYS A 206 -9.76 -8.00 7.43
C LYS A 206 -11.11 -7.50 6.93
N PHE A 207 -11.20 -6.26 6.46
CA PHE A 207 -12.42 -5.68 5.91
C PHE A 207 -12.78 -6.28 4.55
N LEU A 208 -11.81 -6.44 3.65
CA LEU A 208 -12.01 -7.05 2.33
C LEU A 208 -12.55 -8.48 2.44
N LYS A 209 -12.01 -9.29 3.36
CA LYS A 209 -12.48 -10.66 3.58
C LYS A 209 -13.91 -10.73 4.13
N LYS A 210 -14.29 -9.79 5.00
CA LYS A 210 -15.61 -9.79 5.64
C LYS A 210 -16.70 -9.14 4.80
N LEU A 211 -16.38 -8.04 4.11
CA LEU A 211 -17.34 -7.23 3.35
C LEU A 211 -17.42 -7.62 1.87
N LYS A 212 -16.45 -8.40 1.34
CA LYS A 212 -16.36 -8.80 -0.07
C LYS A 212 -16.60 -7.62 -1.04
N ILE A 213 -16.00 -6.48 -0.71
CA ILE A 213 -16.12 -5.25 -1.48
C ILE A 213 -15.11 -5.23 -2.63
N ASP A 214 -15.48 -4.59 -3.74
CA ASP A 214 -14.57 -4.37 -4.87
C ASP A 214 -13.39 -3.46 -4.46
N PRO A 215 -12.14 -3.81 -4.83
CA PRO A 215 -10.95 -3.01 -4.55
C PRO A 215 -11.04 -1.53 -4.94
N LEU A 216 -11.61 -1.18 -6.11
CA LEU A 216 -11.71 0.24 -6.51
C LEU A 216 -12.64 1.00 -5.57
N LYS A 217 -13.74 0.37 -5.16
CA LYS A 217 -14.71 0.98 -4.25
C LYS A 217 -14.11 1.17 -2.85
N ALA A 218 -13.32 0.20 -2.38
CA ALA A 218 -12.62 0.31 -1.09
C ALA A 218 -11.68 1.53 -1.07
N VAL A 219 -10.75 1.60 -2.04
CA VAL A 219 -9.80 2.73 -2.18
C VAL A 219 -10.54 4.06 -2.31
N GLY A 220 -11.61 4.11 -3.11
CA GLY A 220 -12.36 5.35 -3.31
C GLY A 220 -13.03 5.87 -2.03
N ILE A 221 -13.48 4.98 -1.13
CA ILE A 221 -14.05 5.36 0.17
C ILE A 221 -12.95 5.84 1.12
N GLU A 222 -11.78 5.21 1.10
CA GLU A 222 -10.62 5.67 1.87
C GLU A 222 -10.18 7.07 1.42
N GLY A 223 -10.07 7.29 0.10
CA GLY A 223 -9.78 8.58 -0.51
C GLY A 223 -10.73 9.68 -0.04
N ILE A 224 -12.04 9.44 -0.12
CA ILE A 224 -13.05 10.40 0.35
C ILE A 224 -12.93 10.65 1.86
N SER A 225 -12.71 9.60 2.66
CA SER A 225 -12.54 9.75 4.11
C SER A 225 -11.29 10.57 4.44
N GLY A 226 -10.20 10.37 3.73
CA GLY A 226 -8.97 11.16 3.84
C GLY A 226 -9.15 12.62 3.44
N ILE A 227 -9.91 12.90 2.39
CA ILE A 227 -10.28 14.29 2.03
C ILE A 227 -11.03 14.96 3.20
N PHE A 228 -11.97 14.27 3.85
CA PHE A 228 -12.65 14.82 5.03
C PHE A 228 -11.70 15.08 6.19
N TYR A 229 -10.73 14.20 6.45
CA TYR A 229 -9.72 14.43 7.48
C TYR A 229 -8.84 15.64 7.15
N PHE A 230 -8.35 15.75 5.91
CA PHE A 230 -7.49 16.87 5.50
C PHE A 230 -8.23 18.20 5.35
N ALA A 231 -9.54 18.19 5.11
CA ALA A 231 -10.37 19.39 5.16
C ALA A 231 -10.35 20.05 6.56
N ILE A 232 -10.10 19.27 7.61
CA ILE A 232 -9.95 19.76 8.99
C ILE A 232 -8.47 20.01 9.33
N ILE A 233 -7.58 19.09 8.96
CA ILE A 233 -6.16 19.13 9.35
C ILE A 233 -5.39 20.26 8.64
N LEU A 234 -5.57 20.48 7.33
CA LEU A 234 -4.78 21.48 6.60
C LEU A 234 -5.00 22.92 7.10
N PRO A 235 -6.24 23.38 7.37
CA PRO A 235 -6.45 24.72 7.95
C PRO A 235 -5.79 24.88 9.32
N ILE A 236 -5.81 23.82 10.15
CA ILE A 236 -5.16 23.85 11.47
C ILE A 236 -3.65 24.01 11.29
N LEU A 237 -3.03 23.24 10.39
CA LEU A 237 -1.58 23.31 10.17
C LEU A 237 -1.14 24.64 9.54
N ASN A 238 -1.95 25.24 8.67
CA ASN A 238 -1.71 26.58 8.13
C ASN A 238 -1.76 27.68 9.20
N ALA A 239 -2.44 27.45 10.33
CA ALA A 239 -2.54 28.42 11.40
C ALA A 239 -1.40 28.33 12.43
N ILE A 240 -0.59 27.25 12.42
CA ILE A 240 0.46 27.04 13.43
C ILE A 240 1.76 27.68 12.96
N PRO A 241 2.26 28.74 13.63
CA PRO A 241 3.54 29.35 13.31
C PRO A 241 4.67 28.38 13.62
N CYS A 242 5.64 28.29 12.72
CA CYS A 242 6.77 27.38 12.82
C CYS A 242 8.06 28.17 12.58
N HIS A 243 8.96 28.15 13.55
CA HIS A 243 10.23 28.87 13.49
C HIS A 243 11.40 27.88 13.57
N GLY A 244 12.30 27.94 12.59
CA GLY A 244 13.63 27.33 12.70
C GLY A 244 13.72 25.80 12.68
N SER A 245 12.70 25.08 12.20
CA SER A 245 12.79 23.63 11.97
C SER A 245 12.81 23.30 10.49
N ASP A 246 13.54 22.24 10.09
CA ASP A 246 13.59 21.71 8.71
C ASP A 246 12.21 21.24 8.19
N MET A 247 11.19 21.25 9.05
CA MET A 247 9.81 20.87 8.78
C MET A 247 8.86 22.08 8.63
N CYS A 248 9.35 23.31 8.70
CA CYS A 248 8.54 24.51 8.47
C CYS A 248 8.50 24.89 6.99
N SER A 249 7.35 25.35 6.51
CA SER A 249 7.19 26.01 5.20
C SER A 249 6.84 27.48 5.43
N ASP A 250 7.75 28.39 5.06
CA ASP A 250 7.54 29.85 5.06
C ASP A 250 6.94 30.44 6.35
N GLY A 251 7.41 29.97 7.51
CA GLY A 251 7.01 30.49 8.82
C GLY A 251 5.80 29.79 9.44
N TYR A 252 5.22 28.80 8.75
CA TYR A 252 4.14 27.95 9.24
C TYR A 252 4.54 26.46 9.17
N VAL A 253 3.78 25.59 9.85
CA VAL A 253 4.00 24.14 9.74
C VAL A 253 3.69 23.65 8.32
N GLU A 254 2.69 24.25 7.68
CA GLU A 254 2.31 23.98 6.30
C GLU A 254 1.74 25.27 5.70
N ASP A 255 2.14 25.63 4.49
CA ASP A 255 1.53 26.73 3.72
C ASP A 255 0.92 26.16 2.43
N SER A 256 -0.30 25.66 2.56
CA SER A 256 -0.99 25.01 1.44
C SER A 256 -1.49 26.01 0.41
N LEU A 257 -1.70 27.27 0.81
CA LEU A 257 -2.08 28.34 -0.12
C LEU A 257 -0.92 28.67 -1.05
N ASN A 258 0.29 28.77 -0.50
CA ASN A 258 1.50 28.91 -1.31
C ASN A 258 1.75 27.69 -2.19
N ALA A 259 1.51 26.46 -1.71
CA ALA A 259 1.60 25.27 -2.54
C ALA A 259 0.68 25.34 -3.78
N PHE A 260 -0.57 25.75 -3.61
CA PHE A 260 -1.50 25.97 -4.72
C PHE A 260 -1.05 27.09 -5.66
N TYR A 261 -0.49 28.17 -5.12
CA TYR A 261 0.05 29.28 -5.91
C TYR A 261 1.23 28.83 -6.79
N GLN A 262 2.18 28.07 -6.22
CA GLN A 262 3.33 27.53 -6.95
C GLN A 262 2.89 26.58 -8.07
N ILE A 263 1.93 25.69 -7.78
CA ILE A 263 1.35 24.76 -8.76
C ILE A 263 0.63 25.52 -9.88
N GLY A 264 -0.16 26.53 -9.55
CA GLY A 264 -0.91 27.33 -10.54
C GLY A 264 -0.02 28.18 -11.44
N THR A 265 1.15 28.58 -10.95
CA THR A 265 2.08 29.47 -11.67
C THR A 265 3.07 28.69 -12.54
N ASN A 266 3.50 27.50 -12.11
CA ASN A 266 4.44 26.66 -12.84
C ASN A 266 3.73 25.49 -13.55
N GLY A 267 3.59 25.60 -14.88
CA GLY A 267 2.93 24.57 -15.69
C GLY A 267 3.58 23.18 -15.64
N LEU A 268 4.90 23.09 -15.44
CA LEU A 268 5.57 21.81 -15.24
C LEU A 268 5.15 21.18 -13.91
N LEU A 269 5.16 21.95 -12.82
CA LEU A 269 4.77 21.49 -11.50
C LEU A 269 3.29 21.03 -11.49
N PHE A 270 2.41 21.76 -12.17
CA PHE A 270 1.02 21.35 -12.36
C PHE A 270 0.87 20.00 -13.07
N PHE A 271 1.63 19.79 -14.15
CA PHE A 271 1.61 18.52 -14.87
C PHE A 271 2.11 17.37 -13.99
N VAL A 272 3.23 17.57 -13.28
CA VAL A 272 3.80 16.57 -12.38
C VAL A 272 2.82 16.25 -11.23
N TRP A 273 2.15 17.25 -10.66
CA TRP A 273 1.12 17.05 -9.63
C TRP A 273 -0.11 16.28 -10.14
N CYS A 274 -0.59 16.59 -11.34
CA CYS A 274 -1.66 15.81 -11.98
C CYS A 274 -1.24 14.36 -12.23
N PHE A 275 -0.03 14.16 -12.75
CA PHE A 275 0.53 12.84 -13.01
C PHE A 275 0.69 12.03 -11.71
N PHE A 276 1.14 12.67 -10.63
CA PHE A 276 1.24 12.09 -9.30
C PHE A 276 -0.10 11.51 -8.83
N MET A 277 -1.18 12.29 -8.87
CA MET A 277 -2.52 11.82 -8.49
C MET A 277 -2.99 10.61 -9.32
N ILE A 278 -2.72 10.62 -10.64
CA ILE A 278 -3.07 9.50 -11.52
C ILE A 278 -2.29 8.24 -11.14
N THR A 279 -0.98 8.35 -10.92
CA THR A 279 -0.14 7.21 -10.51
C THR A 279 -0.58 6.64 -9.16
N ILE A 280 -0.98 7.49 -8.21
CA ILE A 280 -1.52 7.10 -6.90
C ILE A 280 -2.82 6.31 -7.06
N CYS A 281 -3.74 6.79 -7.90
CA CYS A 281 -5.00 6.10 -8.17
C CYS A 281 -4.75 4.66 -8.63
N PHE A 282 -3.92 4.46 -9.64
CA PHE A 282 -3.61 3.11 -10.14
C PHE A 282 -2.78 2.27 -9.16
N PHE A 283 -1.84 2.89 -8.45
CA PHE A 283 -1.04 2.21 -7.44
C PHE A 283 -1.92 1.67 -6.31
N ASN A 284 -2.78 2.50 -5.71
CA ASN A 284 -3.64 2.06 -4.61
C ASN A 284 -4.67 1.03 -5.04
N TRP A 285 -5.26 1.17 -6.25
CA TRP A 285 -6.14 0.14 -6.79
C TRP A 285 -5.43 -1.21 -6.93
N THR A 286 -4.26 -1.24 -7.58
CA THR A 286 -3.51 -2.49 -7.79
C THR A 286 -2.95 -3.06 -6.47
N SER A 287 -2.62 -2.19 -5.52
CA SER A 287 -2.14 -2.57 -4.19
C SER A 287 -3.23 -3.22 -3.35
N ILE A 288 -4.42 -2.61 -3.23
CA ILE A 288 -5.58 -3.23 -2.56
C ILE A 288 -6.06 -4.47 -3.32
N GLY A 289 -5.99 -4.45 -4.66
CA GLY A 289 -6.25 -5.62 -5.51
C GLY A 289 -5.34 -6.81 -5.16
N THR A 290 -4.06 -6.55 -4.87
CA THR A 290 -3.11 -7.57 -4.40
C THR A 290 -3.51 -8.13 -3.03
N THR A 291 -3.95 -7.28 -2.09
CA THR A 291 -4.44 -7.74 -0.78
C THR A 291 -5.69 -8.61 -0.93
N SER A 292 -6.62 -8.20 -1.79
CA SER A 292 -7.87 -8.92 -2.05
C SER A 292 -7.63 -10.27 -2.74
N ALA A 293 -6.75 -10.32 -3.74
CA ALA A 293 -6.44 -11.53 -4.49
C ALA A 293 -5.48 -12.49 -3.75
N ALA A 294 -4.67 -11.97 -2.82
CA ALA A 294 -3.70 -12.74 -2.05
C ALA A 294 -3.74 -12.40 -0.55
N SER A 295 -3.00 -11.37 -0.12
CA SER A 295 -2.97 -10.91 1.28
C SER A 295 -2.17 -9.63 1.47
N ALA A 296 -2.35 -8.99 2.63
CA ALA A 296 -1.58 -7.83 3.09
C ALA A 296 -0.08 -8.15 3.15
N LEU A 297 0.28 -9.37 3.53
CA LEU A 297 1.67 -9.81 3.54
C LEU A 297 2.29 -9.80 2.14
N VAL A 298 1.61 -10.37 1.15
CA VAL A 298 2.06 -10.36 -0.25
C VAL A 298 2.16 -8.92 -0.78
N ARG A 299 1.15 -8.07 -0.46
CA ARG A 299 1.20 -6.63 -0.76
C ARG A 299 2.45 -5.97 -0.15
N SER A 300 2.71 -6.16 1.14
CA SER A 300 3.86 -5.55 1.83
C SER A 300 5.21 -6.02 1.29
N ILE A 301 5.31 -7.28 0.85
CA ILE A 301 6.54 -7.84 0.30
C ILE A 301 6.79 -7.32 -1.11
N ALA A 302 5.75 -7.25 -1.95
CA ALA A 302 5.83 -6.60 -3.26
C ALA A 302 6.27 -5.13 -3.10
N ASP A 303 5.72 -4.44 -2.09
CA ASP A 303 6.09 -3.07 -1.72
C ASP A 303 7.57 -2.94 -1.36
N ALA A 304 8.10 -3.85 -0.53
CA ALA A 304 9.52 -3.85 -0.17
C ALA A 304 10.43 -4.08 -1.39
N THR A 305 10.04 -4.96 -2.31
CA THR A 305 10.87 -5.29 -3.48
C THR A 305 10.99 -4.18 -4.51
N ARG A 306 10.01 -3.26 -4.63
CA ARG A 306 10.09 -2.16 -5.62
C ARG A 306 11.24 -1.19 -5.31
N ALA A 307 11.71 -1.16 -4.05
CA ALA A 307 12.78 -0.29 -3.59
C ALA A 307 14.08 -0.46 -4.41
N ILE A 308 14.40 -1.69 -4.87
CA ILE A 308 15.60 -1.91 -5.69
C ILE A 308 15.52 -1.20 -7.04
N ILE A 309 14.33 -1.19 -7.65
CA ILE A 309 14.09 -0.55 -8.95
C ILE A 309 14.22 0.97 -8.79
N ILE A 310 13.62 1.51 -7.73
CA ILE A 310 13.71 2.92 -7.38
C ILE A 310 15.15 3.34 -7.14
N TRP A 311 15.93 2.53 -6.42
CA TRP A 311 17.34 2.77 -6.17
C TRP A 311 18.17 2.78 -7.46
N ILE A 312 17.97 1.80 -8.36
CA ILE A 312 18.66 1.76 -9.67
C ILE A 312 18.33 3.01 -10.50
N ILE A 313 17.06 3.42 -10.55
CA ILE A 313 16.64 4.62 -11.28
C ILE A 313 17.24 5.88 -10.64
N SER A 314 17.25 5.97 -9.31
CA SER A 314 17.78 7.15 -8.59
C SER A 314 19.27 7.36 -8.87
N ILE A 315 20.06 6.27 -8.92
CA ILE A 315 21.48 6.33 -9.34
C ILE A 315 21.59 6.74 -10.80
N SER A 316 20.76 6.17 -11.68
CA SER A 316 20.81 6.45 -13.12
C SER A 316 20.48 7.91 -13.47
N VAL A 317 19.59 8.53 -12.70
CA VAL A 317 19.22 9.96 -12.81
C VAL A 317 20.27 10.86 -12.13
N GLY A 318 21.17 10.30 -11.32
CA GLY A 318 22.20 11.04 -10.58
C GLY A 318 21.71 11.67 -9.28
N TRP A 319 20.59 11.20 -8.72
CA TRP A 319 20.10 11.65 -7.42
C TRP A 319 20.87 11.04 -6.24
N GLU A 320 21.53 9.89 -6.47
CA GLU A 320 22.23 9.16 -5.43
C GLU A 320 23.52 8.52 -5.98
N GLU A 321 24.49 8.33 -5.10
CA GLU A 321 25.73 7.63 -5.41
C GLU A 321 25.60 6.13 -5.17
N PHE A 322 26.38 5.34 -5.90
CA PHE A 322 26.37 3.89 -5.76
C PHE A 322 27.09 3.43 -4.48
N VAL A 323 26.37 2.72 -3.61
CA VAL A 323 26.92 2.16 -2.37
C VAL A 323 26.83 0.64 -2.38
N TRP A 324 27.98 -0.04 -2.28
CA TRP A 324 28.06 -1.51 -2.27
C TRP A 324 27.24 -2.17 -1.15
N LEU A 325 27.22 -1.55 0.03
CA LEU A 325 26.48 -2.07 1.18
C LEU A 325 24.96 -2.07 0.95
N GLN A 326 24.45 -1.07 0.22
CA GLN A 326 23.04 -1.03 -0.19
C GLN A 326 22.71 -2.18 -1.13
N LEU A 327 23.57 -2.45 -2.13
CA LEU A 327 23.38 -3.57 -3.06
C LEU A 327 23.30 -4.91 -2.33
N ILE A 328 24.23 -5.18 -1.41
CA ILE A 328 24.24 -6.43 -0.62
C ILE A 328 22.92 -6.58 0.16
N GLY A 329 22.48 -5.52 0.82
CA GLY A 329 21.24 -5.56 1.57
C GLY A 329 19.99 -5.75 0.67
N PHE A 330 19.97 -5.17 -0.53
CA PHE A 330 18.90 -5.43 -1.52
C PHE A 330 18.89 -6.88 -2.01
N LEU A 331 20.05 -7.49 -2.25
CA LEU A 331 20.13 -8.90 -2.66
C LEU A 331 19.61 -9.84 -1.56
N ILE A 332 19.93 -9.56 -0.30
CA ILE A 332 19.42 -10.32 0.85
C ILE A 332 17.90 -10.15 0.98
N LEU A 333 17.40 -8.92 0.84
CA LEU A 333 15.96 -8.62 0.85
C LEU A 333 15.24 -9.40 -0.27
N LEU A 334 15.79 -9.39 -1.49
CA LEU A 334 15.22 -10.10 -2.63
C LEU A 334 15.20 -11.62 -2.38
N LEU A 335 16.28 -12.18 -1.84
CA LEU A 335 16.35 -13.60 -1.47
C LEU A 335 15.29 -13.94 -0.41
N GLY A 336 15.10 -13.09 0.60
CA GLY A 336 14.05 -13.24 1.61
C GLY A 336 12.65 -13.23 1.00
N THR A 337 12.37 -12.29 0.10
CA THR A 337 11.12 -12.21 -0.65
C THR A 337 10.87 -13.46 -1.50
N MET A 338 11.87 -13.93 -2.25
CA MET A 338 11.75 -15.13 -3.08
C MET A 338 11.53 -16.39 -2.24
N THR A 339 12.15 -16.47 -1.06
CA THR A 339 11.97 -17.56 -0.10
C THR A 339 10.57 -17.55 0.49
N TYR A 340 10.06 -16.37 0.88
CA TYR A 340 8.71 -16.21 1.42
C TYR A 340 7.63 -16.58 0.39
N ASN A 341 7.79 -16.09 -0.84
CA ASN A 341 6.84 -16.33 -1.93
C ASN A 341 6.98 -17.73 -2.58
N GLU A 342 7.83 -18.60 -2.02
CA GLU A 342 8.10 -19.95 -2.53
C GLU A 342 8.60 -19.98 -3.98
N VAL A 343 9.13 -18.86 -4.49
CA VAL A 343 9.79 -18.79 -5.81
C VAL A 343 11.09 -19.59 -5.76
N ILE A 344 11.81 -19.47 -4.65
CA ILE A 344 12.97 -20.30 -4.33
C ILE A 344 12.65 -21.12 -3.08
N VAL A 345 12.74 -22.44 -3.20
CA VAL A 345 12.57 -23.36 -2.07
C VAL A 345 13.94 -23.84 -1.62
N LEU A 346 14.45 -23.30 -0.52
CA LEU A 346 15.74 -23.73 0.02
C LEU A 346 15.68 -25.21 0.46
N PRO A 347 16.78 -25.97 0.34
CA PRO A 347 16.79 -27.43 0.53
C PRO A 347 16.17 -27.91 1.86
N GLY A 348 16.35 -27.17 2.96
CA GLY A 348 15.81 -27.51 4.28
C GLY A 348 14.31 -27.20 4.48
N PHE A 349 13.66 -26.53 3.53
CA PHE A 349 12.29 -26.04 3.69
C PHE A 349 11.25 -26.78 2.85
N LYS A 350 11.65 -27.78 2.04
CA LYS A 350 10.73 -28.58 1.20
C LYS A 350 9.54 -29.14 2.00
N ASN A 351 9.80 -29.73 3.17
CA ASN A 351 8.76 -30.28 4.04
C ASN A 351 7.79 -29.19 4.54
N SER A 352 8.30 -27.99 4.84
CA SER A 352 7.47 -26.88 5.30
C SER A 352 6.56 -26.35 4.19
N VAL A 353 7.05 -26.30 2.95
CA VAL A 353 6.26 -25.91 1.78
C VAL A 353 5.19 -26.95 1.47
N MET A 354 5.55 -28.24 1.52
CA MET A 354 4.59 -29.34 1.32
C MET A 354 3.48 -29.31 2.38
N LYS A 355 3.83 -29.10 3.66
CA LYS A 355 2.84 -28.95 4.74
C LYS A 355 1.84 -27.82 4.47
N LYS A 356 2.33 -26.65 4.05
CA LYS A 356 1.46 -25.50 3.69
C LYS A 356 0.50 -25.81 2.55
N ARG A 357 0.96 -26.53 1.53
CA ARG A 357 0.10 -26.95 0.41
C ARG A 357 -0.97 -27.94 0.87
N GLN A 358 -0.61 -28.92 1.71
CA GLN A 358 -1.55 -29.89 2.29
C GLN A 358 -2.61 -29.19 3.16
N ASP A 359 -2.19 -28.28 4.04
CA ASP A 359 -3.11 -27.53 4.91
C ASP A 359 -4.08 -26.67 4.09
N LYS A 360 -3.63 -26.06 2.99
CA LYS A 360 -4.50 -25.32 2.05
C LYS A 360 -5.48 -26.24 1.31
N GLU A 361 -5.02 -27.39 0.83
CA GLU A 361 -5.88 -28.36 0.15
C GLU A 361 -6.94 -28.94 1.09
N LEU A 362 -6.58 -29.22 2.35
CA LEU A 362 -7.50 -29.68 3.38
C LEU A 362 -8.55 -28.61 3.70
N ALA A 363 -8.13 -27.37 3.91
CA ALA A 363 -9.05 -26.26 4.15
C ALA A 363 -10.05 -26.06 2.99
N ALA A 364 -9.57 -26.15 1.74
CA ALA A 364 -10.44 -26.04 0.56
C ALA A 364 -11.45 -27.21 0.47
N LYS A 365 -11.05 -28.43 0.84
CA LYS A 365 -11.97 -29.57 0.90
C LYS A 365 -13.05 -29.37 1.96
N ILE A 366 -12.67 -28.96 3.18
CA ILE A 366 -13.63 -28.68 4.27
C ILE A 366 -14.62 -27.59 3.87
N GLU A 367 -14.15 -26.51 3.22
CA GLU A 367 -15.03 -25.44 2.74
C GLU A 367 -16.02 -25.95 1.67
N GLN A 368 -15.56 -26.77 0.73
CA GLN A 368 -16.44 -27.38 -0.28
C GLN A 368 -17.47 -28.33 0.35
N GLU A 369 -17.09 -29.09 1.37
CA GLU A 369 -18.00 -29.98 2.10
C GLU A 369 -19.05 -29.18 2.87
N ASN A 370 -18.66 -28.10 3.56
CA ASN A 370 -19.59 -27.22 4.25
C ASN A 370 -20.59 -26.56 3.29
N ILE A 371 -20.14 -26.08 2.12
CA ILE A 371 -21.03 -25.50 1.11
C ILE A 371 -22.03 -26.55 0.59
N LYS A 372 -21.57 -27.78 0.35
CA LYS A 372 -22.46 -28.88 -0.05
C LYS A 372 -23.49 -29.19 1.03
N ALA A 373 -23.08 -29.24 2.30
CA ALA A 373 -23.97 -29.50 3.42
C ALA A 373 -25.06 -28.42 3.56
N ILE A 374 -24.68 -27.14 3.47
CA ILE A 374 -25.64 -26.02 3.50
C ILE A 374 -26.65 -26.15 2.35
N ARG A 375 -26.17 -26.39 1.13
CA ARG A 375 -27.05 -26.51 -0.05
C ARG A 375 -28.03 -27.68 0.07
N ILE A 376 -27.63 -28.79 0.67
CA ILE A 376 -28.53 -29.92 0.95
C ILE A 376 -29.59 -29.51 1.97
N SER A 377 -29.20 -28.79 3.03
CA SER A 377 -30.13 -28.35 4.07
C SER A 377 -31.21 -27.39 3.56
N ASP A 378 -30.86 -26.50 2.62
CA ASP A 378 -31.82 -25.58 1.99
C ASP A 378 -32.82 -26.34 1.10
N ILE A 379 -32.34 -27.30 0.29
CA ILE A 379 -33.20 -28.15 -0.56
C ILE A 379 -34.20 -28.94 0.29
N THR A 380 -33.78 -29.46 1.46
CA THR A 380 -34.67 -30.19 2.36
C THR A 380 -35.68 -29.30 3.09
N LYS A 381 -35.38 -28.01 3.26
CA LYS A 381 -36.32 -27.04 3.84
C LYS A 381 -37.38 -26.59 2.83
N ASP A 382 -37.03 -26.51 1.55
CA ASP A 382 -37.98 -26.16 0.48
C ASP A 382 -38.90 -27.34 0.07
N ALA A 383 -38.56 -28.57 0.46
CA ALA A 383 -39.31 -29.78 0.15
C ALA A 383 -40.35 -30.19 1.22
N ASN A 384 -40.36 -29.51 2.37
CA ASN A 384 -41.33 -29.65 3.46
C ASN A 384 -42.17 -28.38 3.57
#